data_AF-A0A959EFG4-F1
#
_entry.id   AF-A0A959EFG4-F1
#
_cell.length_a   1.000
_cell.length_b   1.000
_cell.length_c   1.000
_cell.angle_alpha   90.00
_cell.angle_beta   90.00
_cell.angle_gamma   90.00
#
_symmetry.space_group_name_H-M   'P 1'
#
loop_
_entity.id
_entity.type
_entity.pdbx_description
1 polymer ?
#
loop_
_entity_poly.entity_id
_entity_poly.type
_entity_poly.pdbx_seq_one_letter_code
_entity_poly.pdbx_strand_id
1 'polypeptide(L)'
;GCSDLCAVEDGWSCADEPSVCEEVVICGDARVASTEGCDDGNLETGDGCSDLCEVEDNWTCETDPELGSVCELTDTDGDGVPDVDDNCPDVANEDQLDTDDDGLGDACDPGTSINTVVDNLNNYIGGIGLGIGTERALTIRLSQVASKFCRGQNPDVIIAQLNSIINYVQHHSGGQIPEADAEYIIAQLQALIAAIQAGTVKCETEGVSTPSSGILTRTVSAESPGFELYPNPTTGPITLDLQNYQEQKVSITLHNAFGQQVFFQMEGILKVPSIYLNLTEQSLPNGVYFLSVRTAGEREVKQFVLAR
;
A
#
# COMPACT_ATOMS: atom_id res chain seq x y z
N GLY A 1 -26.21 6.88 54.59
CA GLY A 1 -27.66 6.65 54.51
C GLY A 1 -28.51 7.24 55.62
N CYS A 2 -28.00 7.50 56.83
CA CYS A 2 -28.80 8.10 57.91
C CYS A 2 -28.01 9.23 58.55
N SER A 3 -28.56 10.44 58.50
CA SER A 3 -27.92 11.66 58.98
C SER A 3 -27.84 11.73 60.51
N ASP A 4 -27.04 12.68 61.02
CA ASP A 4 -26.94 12.99 62.47
C ASP A 4 -28.28 13.44 63.10
N LEU A 5 -29.29 13.71 62.28
CA LEU A 5 -30.66 14.05 62.70
C LEU A 5 -31.64 12.87 62.59
N CYS A 6 -31.14 11.64 62.36
CA CYS A 6 -31.92 10.44 62.13
C CYS A 6 -32.88 10.55 60.91
N ALA A 7 -32.54 11.37 59.93
CA ALA A 7 -33.24 11.42 58.64
C ALA A 7 -32.49 10.59 57.60
N VAL A 8 -33.24 9.87 56.76
CA VAL A 8 -32.68 9.15 55.60
C VAL A 8 -32.04 10.18 54.66
N GLU A 9 -30.78 9.94 54.32
CA GLU A 9 -30.04 10.79 53.38
C GLU A 9 -30.52 10.55 51.95
N ASP A 10 -30.39 11.57 51.11
CA ASP A 10 -30.88 11.51 49.74
C ASP A 10 -30.10 10.45 48.93
N GLY A 11 -30.80 9.62 48.14
CA GLY A 11 -30.22 8.44 47.48
C GLY A 11 -30.08 7.19 48.36
N TRP A 12 -30.65 7.18 49.57
CA TRP A 12 -30.59 6.02 50.48
C TRP A 12 -31.97 5.51 50.90
N SER A 13 -32.06 4.21 51.18
CA SER A 13 -33.20 3.55 51.80
C SER A 13 -32.72 2.86 53.07
N CYS A 14 -33.36 3.14 54.21
CA CYS A 14 -33.02 2.53 55.49
C CYS A 14 -34.17 1.66 56.00
N ALA A 15 -33.89 0.40 56.31
CA ALA A 15 -34.84 -0.58 56.87
C ALA A 15 -34.27 -1.27 58.13
N ASP A 16 -35.03 -2.12 58.79
CA ASP A 16 -34.66 -2.89 60.01
C ASP A 16 -34.45 -2.11 61.32
N GLU A 17 -34.35 -2.85 62.44
CA GLU A 17 -34.02 -2.37 63.79
C GLU A 17 -32.89 -3.23 64.40
N PRO A 18 -31.65 -2.74 64.54
CA PRO A 18 -31.16 -1.40 64.16
C PRO A 18 -31.13 -1.18 62.65
N SER A 19 -31.28 0.07 62.23
CA SER A 19 -31.43 0.41 60.81
C SER A 19 -30.19 0.09 59.98
N VAL A 20 -30.39 -0.57 58.85
CA VAL A 20 -29.42 -0.82 57.79
C VAL A 20 -29.83 0.02 56.59
N CYS A 21 -28.90 0.83 56.08
CA CYS A 21 -29.15 1.70 54.94
C CYS A 21 -28.43 1.16 53.71
N GLU A 22 -29.16 1.07 52.61
CA GLU A 22 -28.67 0.68 51.29
C GLU A 22 -28.88 1.87 50.33
N GLU A 23 -27.98 2.00 49.37
CA GLU A 23 -28.07 3.02 48.33
C GLU A 23 -29.19 2.64 47.35
N VAL A 24 -30.03 3.60 46.98
CA VAL A 24 -31.09 3.39 45.99
C VAL A 24 -30.54 3.84 44.64
N VAL A 25 -30.50 2.89 43.71
CA VAL A 25 -30.22 3.12 42.28
C VAL A 25 -31.46 3.79 41.67
N ILE A 26 -31.34 5.04 41.26
CA ILE A 26 -32.42 5.80 40.63
C ILE A 26 -31.87 6.45 39.37
N CYS A 27 -32.12 5.79 38.24
CA CYS A 27 -31.69 6.34 36.98
C CYS A 27 -32.37 7.67 36.62
N GLY A 28 -31.57 8.62 36.18
CA GLY A 28 -31.95 9.96 35.75
C GLY A 28 -32.11 10.96 36.89
N ASP A 29 -31.47 10.74 38.05
CA ASP A 29 -31.50 11.68 39.18
C ASP A 29 -30.24 12.56 39.30
N ALA A 30 -29.34 12.45 38.32
CA ALA A 30 -28.04 13.10 38.20
C ALA A 30 -27.05 12.69 39.30
N ARG A 31 -27.16 11.45 39.82
CA ARG A 31 -26.22 10.91 40.79
C ARG A 31 -25.86 9.48 40.45
N VAL A 32 -24.56 9.22 40.42
CA VAL A 32 -24.04 7.87 40.20
C VAL A 32 -23.95 7.12 41.53
N ALA A 33 -24.87 6.19 41.76
CA ALA A 33 -24.80 5.24 42.85
C ALA A 33 -23.68 4.21 42.66
N SER A 34 -23.26 3.52 43.72
CA SER A 34 -22.13 2.57 43.70
C SER A 34 -22.26 1.40 42.72
N THR A 35 -23.46 1.10 42.23
CA THR A 35 -23.74 0.03 41.26
C THR A 35 -24.24 0.50 39.90
N GLU A 36 -24.41 1.80 39.69
CA GLU A 36 -24.78 2.37 38.39
C GLU A 36 -23.55 2.52 37.50
N GLY A 37 -23.73 2.29 36.20
CA GLY A 37 -22.67 2.53 35.21
C GLY A 37 -22.50 4.02 34.90
N CYS A 38 -23.60 4.76 34.93
CA CYS A 38 -23.71 6.20 34.70
C CYS A 38 -25.05 6.72 35.23
N ASP A 39 -25.22 8.04 35.34
CA ASP A 39 -26.52 8.73 35.49
C ASP A 39 -26.40 10.17 35.00
N ASP A 40 -26.89 10.46 33.79
CA ASP A 40 -26.79 11.79 33.16
C ASP A 40 -27.99 12.71 33.47
N GLY A 41 -28.77 12.38 34.52
CA GLY A 41 -29.88 13.19 34.98
C GLY A 41 -31.15 13.09 34.14
N ASN A 42 -31.24 12.11 33.23
CA ASN A 42 -32.45 11.87 32.47
C ASN A 42 -32.69 10.37 32.14
N LEU A 43 -33.73 10.06 31.36
CA LEU A 43 -34.10 8.69 30.97
C LEU A 43 -34.19 8.55 29.44
N GLU A 44 -33.56 9.48 28.72
CA GLU A 44 -33.34 9.40 27.28
C GLU A 44 -32.30 8.30 27.00
N THR A 45 -32.18 7.92 25.74
CA THR A 45 -31.27 6.86 25.31
C THR A 45 -30.67 7.36 24.01
N GLY A 46 -29.39 7.15 23.81
CA GLY A 46 -28.60 7.71 22.72
C GLY A 46 -27.80 8.97 23.09
N ASP A 47 -27.79 9.37 24.36
CA ASP A 47 -27.00 10.49 24.93
C ASP A 47 -25.86 10.02 25.84
N GLY A 48 -25.60 8.71 25.88
CA GLY A 48 -24.44 8.11 26.54
C GLY A 48 -24.75 7.41 27.87
N CYS A 49 -25.89 7.70 28.49
CA CYS A 49 -26.42 6.91 29.60
C CYS A 49 -27.84 6.41 29.29
N SER A 50 -28.03 5.10 29.32
CA SER A 50 -29.34 4.50 29.01
C SER A 50 -30.37 4.68 30.13
N ASP A 51 -31.65 4.42 29.83
CA ASP A 51 -32.75 4.39 30.81
C ASP A 51 -32.62 3.30 31.91
N LEU A 52 -31.61 2.44 31.79
CA LEU A 52 -31.22 1.41 32.75
C LEU A 52 -29.93 1.75 33.51
N CYS A 53 -29.37 2.95 33.31
CA CYS A 53 -28.12 3.41 33.91
C CYS A 53 -26.92 2.54 33.55
N GLU A 54 -26.96 2.01 32.33
CA GLU A 54 -25.85 1.36 31.65
C GLU A 54 -25.22 2.37 30.68
N VAL A 55 -23.89 2.48 30.69
CA VAL A 55 -23.14 3.27 29.71
C VAL A 55 -23.40 2.71 28.33
N GLU A 56 -23.74 3.57 27.39
CA GLU A 56 -24.07 3.17 26.02
C GLU A 56 -22.83 2.82 25.21
N ASP A 57 -23.00 2.02 24.16
CA ASP A 57 -21.90 1.57 23.31
C ASP A 57 -21.18 2.76 22.65
N ASN A 58 -19.84 2.77 22.75
CA ASN A 58 -18.93 3.83 22.28
C ASN A 58 -19.05 5.19 23.00
N TRP A 59 -19.58 5.19 24.23
CA TRP A 59 -19.56 6.34 25.10
C TRP A 59 -18.62 6.12 26.28
N THR A 60 -18.03 7.22 26.75
CA THR A 60 -17.29 7.26 28.00
C THR A 60 -17.91 8.31 28.88
N CYS A 61 -18.37 7.89 30.06
CA CYS A 61 -19.02 8.75 31.03
C CYS A 61 -18.07 9.04 32.18
N GLU A 62 -17.77 10.31 32.40
CA GLU A 62 -17.06 10.76 33.58
C GLU A 62 -18.05 11.26 34.64
N THR A 63 -17.69 11.10 35.91
CA THR A 63 -18.55 11.56 37.02
C THR A 63 -18.27 13.02 37.34
N ASP A 64 -19.31 13.85 37.21
CA ASP A 64 -19.31 15.25 37.60
C ASP A 64 -20.14 15.43 38.90
N PRO A 65 -19.58 16.08 39.95
CA PRO A 65 -20.27 16.27 41.22
C PRO A 65 -21.52 17.17 41.17
N GLU A 66 -21.68 17.99 40.13
CA GLU A 66 -22.79 18.95 39.97
C GLU A 66 -23.81 18.51 38.92
N LEU A 67 -23.40 17.70 37.93
CA LEU A 67 -24.20 17.34 36.76
C LEU A 67 -24.53 15.84 36.63
N GLY A 68 -23.96 14.96 37.46
CA GLY A 68 -24.07 13.52 37.29
C GLY A 68 -23.02 12.98 36.32
N SER A 69 -23.35 12.00 35.50
CA SER A 69 -22.48 11.53 34.42
C SER A 69 -22.50 12.50 33.24
N VAL A 70 -21.32 12.97 32.86
CA VAL A 70 -21.11 13.65 31.58
C VAL A 70 -20.56 12.61 30.62
N CYS A 71 -21.35 12.28 29.60
CA CYS A 71 -21.00 11.27 28.62
C CYS A 71 -20.59 11.94 27.31
N GLU A 72 -19.46 11.51 26.76
CA GLU A 72 -18.98 11.90 25.44
C GLU A 72 -18.68 10.63 24.63
N LEU A 73 -18.60 10.75 23.31
CA LEU A 73 -18.14 9.65 22.48
C LEU A 73 -16.71 9.30 22.89
N THR A 74 -16.41 8.00 22.99
CA THR A 74 -15.08 7.53 23.35
C THR A 74 -14.05 8.01 22.31
N ASP A 75 -12.97 8.60 22.80
CA ASP A 75 -11.77 8.98 22.06
C ASP A 75 -10.58 8.38 22.84
N THR A 76 -10.15 7.20 22.41
CA THR A 76 -9.23 6.35 23.17
C THR A 76 -7.81 6.91 23.18
N ASP A 77 -7.40 7.64 22.14
CA ASP A 77 -6.03 8.19 22.03
C ASP A 77 -5.93 9.71 22.25
N GLY A 78 -7.07 10.39 22.34
CA GLY A 78 -7.20 11.80 22.72
C GLY A 78 -6.79 12.77 21.63
N ASP A 79 -6.92 12.39 20.35
CA ASP A 79 -6.59 13.25 19.21
C ASP A 79 -7.72 14.19 18.77
N GLY A 80 -8.92 14.03 19.36
CA GLY A 80 -10.10 14.83 19.09
C GLY A 80 -11.06 14.23 18.05
N VAL A 81 -10.79 13.03 17.54
CA VAL A 81 -11.67 12.25 16.68
C VAL A 81 -12.24 11.06 17.48
N PRO A 82 -13.57 10.91 17.60
CA PRO A 82 -14.14 9.77 18.33
C PRO A 82 -13.83 8.43 17.67
N ASP A 83 -13.63 7.37 18.46
CA ASP A 83 -13.29 5.99 18.02
C ASP A 83 -14.22 5.44 16.91
N VAL A 84 -15.48 5.90 16.87
CA VAL A 84 -16.47 5.48 15.87
C VAL A 84 -16.24 6.11 14.49
N ASP A 85 -15.57 7.25 14.46
CA ASP A 85 -15.22 8.03 13.27
C ASP A 85 -13.69 8.04 13.00
N ASP A 86 -12.90 7.48 13.91
CA ASP A 86 -11.44 7.42 13.87
C ASP A 86 -10.94 6.20 13.09
N ASN A 87 -10.14 6.43 12.05
CA ASN A 87 -9.49 5.37 11.28
C ASN A 87 -8.23 4.79 11.97
N CYS A 88 -7.84 5.31 13.14
CA CYS A 88 -6.80 4.81 14.02
C CYS A 88 -7.10 4.96 15.53
N PRO A 89 -8.13 4.28 16.10
CA PRO A 89 -8.61 4.50 17.49
C PRO A 89 -7.59 4.39 18.64
N ASP A 90 -6.41 3.83 18.40
CA ASP A 90 -5.36 3.63 19.41
C ASP A 90 -4.11 4.51 19.15
N VAL A 91 -4.09 5.31 18.07
CA VAL A 91 -2.91 6.04 17.58
C VAL A 91 -3.28 7.41 16.99
N ALA A 92 -3.07 8.44 17.79
CA ALA A 92 -3.46 9.82 17.47
C ALA A 92 -3.06 10.28 16.05
N ASN A 93 -4.06 10.67 15.26
CA ASN A 93 -3.97 11.18 13.90
C ASN A 93 -5.15 12.11 13.54
N GLU A 94 -5.21 13.29 14.17
CA GLU A 94 -6.26 14.32 14.00
C GLU A 94 -6.58 14.67 12.52
N ASP A 95 -5.63 14.47 11.58
CA ASP A 95 -5.83 14.70 10.15
C ASP A 95 -6.55 13.57 9.40
N GLN A 96 -6.77 12.43 10.06
CA GLN A 96 -7.47 11.24 9.59
C GLN A 96 -6.99 10.79 8.20
N LEU A 97 -5.70 10.98 7.94
CA LEU A 97 -5.13 10.68 6.64
C LEU A 97 -5.14 9.16 6.41
N ASP A 98 -5.92 8.72 5.43
CA ASP A 98 -5.93 7.36 4.90
C ASP A 98 -5.47 7.45 3.43
N THR A 99 -4.19 7.13 3.17
CA THR A 99 -3.61 7.32 1.85
C THR A 99 -4.12 6.28 0.83
N ASP A 100 -4.53 5.08 1.27
CA ASP A 100 -4.93 3.99 0.38
C ASP A 100 -6.45 3.69 0.35
N ASP A 101 -7.24 4.50 1.07
CA ASP A 101 -8.70 4.48 1.16
C ASP A 101 -9.26 3.11 1.60
N ASP A 102 -8.53 2.39 2.47
CA ASP A 102 -8.94 1.07 2.95
C ASP A 102 -9.67 1.08 4.30
N GLY A 103 -9.80 2.26 4.91
CA GLY A 103 -10.46 2.50 6.19
C GLY A 103 -9.54 2.38 7.40
N LEU A 104 -8.24 2.18 7.21
CA LEU A 104 -7.22 2.19 8.26
C LEU A 104 -6.27 3.37 8.03
N GLY A 105 -6.14 4.28 9.00
CA GLY A 105 -5.35 5.50 8.81
C GLY A 105 -3.85 5.25 8.71
N ASP A 106 -3.13 6.15 8.05
CA ASP A 106 -1.68 6.05 7.81
C ASP A 106 -0.86 5.92 9.12
N ALA A 107 -1.38 6.42 10.24
CA ALA A 107 -0.71 6.36 11.54
C ALA A 107 -0.69 4.94 12.13
N CYS A 108 -1.70 4.13 11.83
CA CYS A 108 -1.88 2.77 12.35
C CYS A 108 -1.90 1.69 11.26
N ASP A 109 -1.88 2.05 9.96
CA ASP A 109 -1.82 1.10 8.86
C ASP A 109 -0.38 0.61 8.62
N PRO A 110 -0.09 -0.69 8.86
CA PRO A 110 1.18 -1.26 8.46
C PRO A 110 1.31 -1.34 6.92
N GLY A 111 0.23 -1.32 6.14
CA GLY A 111 0.20 -1.52 4.69
C GLY A 111 0.66 -0.33 3.84
N THR A 112 0.50 0.89 4.33
CA THR A 112 0.94 2.15 3.69
C THR A 112 2.39 2.51 4.02
N SER A 113 2.98 1.90 5.05
CA SER A 113 4.37 2.16 5.42
C SER A 113 5.35 1.61 4.38
N ILE A 114 6.19 2.50 3.88
CA ILE A 114 7.33 2.18 3.01
C ILE A 114 8.20 1.06 3.60
N ASN A 115 8.26 0.97 4.93
CA ASN A 115 9.04 -0.03 5.65
C ASN A 115 8.44 -1.42 5.51
N THR A 116 7.12 -1.55 5.41
CA THR A 116 6.45 -2.84 5.25
C THR A 116 6.68 -3.43 3.87
N VAL A 117 6.71 -2.58 2.83
CA VAL A 117 7.10 -2.99 1.47
C VAL A 117 8.54 -3.50 1.48
N VAL A 118 9.43 -2.74 2.12
CA VAL A 118 10.85 -3.04 2.23
C VAL A 118 11.09 -4.31 3.05
N ASP A 119 10.38 -4.52 4.15
CA ASP A 119 10.52 -5.70 5.02
C ASP A 119 10.05 -6.97 4.31
N ASN A 120 8.95 -6.90 3.56
CA ASN A 120 8.49 -8.02 2.73
C ASN A 120 9.51 -8.38 1.65
N LEU A 121 10.14 -7.38 1.01
CA LEU A 121 11.20 -7.59 0.02
C LEU A 121 12.48 -8.16 0.67
N ASN A 122 12.88 -7.65 1.83
CA ASN A 122 14.05 -8.13 2.58
C ASN A 122 13.88 -9.58 3.06
N ASN A 123 12.70 -9.95 3.55
CA ASN A 123 12.38 -11.32 3.93
C ASN A 123 12.44 -12.27 2.73
N TYR A 124 12.02 -11.81 1.55
CA TYR A 124 12.15 -12.59 0.32
C TYR A 124 13.60 -12.77 -0.13
N ILE A 125 14.42 -11.72 -0.08
CA ILE A 125 15.86 -11.78 -0.32
C ILE A 125 16.51 -12.83 0.63
N GLY A 126 16.12 -12.81 1.91
CA GLY A 126 16.58 -13.79 2.89
C GLY A 126 16.17 -15.23 2.55
N GLY A 127 14.96 -15.44 2.05
CA GLY A 127 14.48 -16.75 1.58
C GLY A 127 15.24 -17.28 0.35
N ILE A 128 15.59 -16.40 -0.60
CA ILE A 128 16.42 -16.73 -1.77
C ILE A 128 17.80 -17.22 -1.31
N GLY A 129 18.45 -16.49 -0.41
CA GLY A 129 19.77 -16.85 0.12
C GLY A 129 19.81 -18.19 0.87
N LEU A 130 18.65 -18.72 1.28
CA LEU A 130 18.49 -19.98 2.00
C LEU A 130 17.98 -21.13 1.12
N GLY A 131 17.66 -20.90 -0.16
CA GLY A 131 17.18 -21.93 -1.09
C GLY A 131 15.79 -22.51 -0.75
N ILE A 132 14.99 -21.79 0.03
CA ILE A 132 13.62 -22.18 0.41
C ILE A 132 12.64 -21.55 -0.58
N GLY A 133 11.89 -22.37 -1.32
CA GLY A 133 10.90 -21.91 -2.30
C GLY A 133 9.73 -21.19 -1.62
N THR A 134 9.73 -19.86 -1.66
CA THR A 134 8.68 -18.97 -1.10
C THR A 134 7.60 -18.59 -2.13
N GLU A 135 7.54 -19.32 -3.25
CA GLU A 135 6.94 -18.91 -4.53
C GLU A 135 5.44 -18.57 -4.52
N ARG A 136 4.64 -19.05 -3.55
CA ARG A 136 3.19 -18.76 -3.49
C ARG A 136 2.81 -17.63 -2.52
N ALA A 137 3.65 -17.31 -1.55
CA ALA A 137 3.35 -16.25 -0.58
C ALA A 137 3.70 -14.85 -1.14
N LEU A 138 4.62 -14.78 -2.10
CA LEU A 138 5.20 -13.52 -2.55
C LEU A 138 4.30 -12.75 -3.52
N THR A 139 3.72 -13.41 -4.53
CA THR A 139 2.89 -12.76 -5.54
C THR A 139 1.63 -12.12 -4.92
N ILE A 140 1.06 -12.76 -3.89
CA ILE A 140 -0.14 -12.26 -3.18
C ILE A 140 0.24 -11.08 -2.28
N ARG A 141 1.34 -11.16 -1.51
CA ARG A 141 1.73 -10.09 -0.59
C ARG A 141 2.24 -8.84 -1.30
N LEU A 142 3.00 -8.98 -2.39
CA LEU A 142 3.54 -7.83 -3.12
C LEU A 142 2.53 -7.15 -4.05
N SER A 143 1.56 -7.88 -4.60
CA SER A 143 0.46 -7.25 -5.33
C SER A 143 -0.46 -6.45 -4.40
N GLN A 144 -0.77 -6.98 -3.21
CA GLN A 144 -1.53 -6.29 -2.17
C GLN A 144 -0.81 -5.04 -1.65
N VAL A 145 0.51 -5.13 -1.44
CA VAL A 145 1.32 -4.00 -0.94
C VAL A 145 1.55 -2.93 -2.02
N ALA A 146 1.74 -3.31 -3.28
CA ALA A 146 1.91 -2.34 -4.38
C ALA A 146 0.61 -1.60 -4.75
N SER A 147 -0.55 -2.25 -4.64
CA SER A 147 -1.84 -1.58 -4.85
C SER A 147 -2.16 -0.56 -3.76
N LYS A 148 -1.81 -0.89 -2.50
CA LYS A 148 -1.93 -0.01 -1.33
C LYS A 148 -1.01 1.21 -1.43
N PHE A 149 0.27 1.00 -1.76
CA PHE A 149 1.25 2.08 -1.98
C PHE A 149 0.83 3.09 -3.09
N CYS A 150 0.09 2.65 -4.10
CA CYS A 150 -0.29 3.48 -5.24
C CYS A 150 -1.68 4.14 -5.14
N ARG A 151 -2.36 4.14 -3.99
CA ARG A 151 -3.64 4.89 -3.82
C ARG A 151 -4.73 4.50 -4.83
N GLY A 152 -4.84 3.21 -5.15
CA GLY A 152 -5.73 2.73 -6.22
C GLY A 152 -5.34 3.19 -7.65
N GLN A 153 -4.24 3.93 -7.82
CA GLN A 153 -3.62 4.20 -9.11
C GLN A 153 -2.89 2.95 -9.61
N ASN A 154 -2.73 2.86 -10.93
CA ASN A 154 -2.19 1.66 -11.53
C ASN A 154 -0.72 1.45 -11.09
N PRO A 155 -0.42 0.40 -10.29
CA PRO A 155 0.94 0.12 -9.81
C PRO A 155 1.81 -0.56 -10.89
N ASP A 156 1.43 -0.44 -12.16
CA ASP A 156 1.93 -1.21 -13.29
C ASP A 156 3.46 -1.22 -13.40
N VAL A 157 4.17 -0.15 -13.02
CA VAL A 157 5.66 -0.15 -13.07
C VAL A 157 6.25 -1.05 -11.97
N ILE A 158 5.74 -0.96 -10.74
CA ILE A 158 6.19 -1.76 -9.59
C ILE A 158 5.79 -3.22 -9.80
N ILE A 159 4.53 -3.47 -10.18
CA ILE A 159 3.99 -4.80 -10.45
C ILE A 159 4.66 -5.41 -11.69
N ALA A 160 4.98 -4.65 -12.75
CA ALA A 160 5.69 -5.19 -13.90
C ALA A 160 7.16 -5.52 -13.58
N GLN A 161 7.86 -4.68 -12.81
CA GLN A 161 9.23 -4.97 -12.37
C GLN A 161 9.27 -6.20 -11.44
N LEU A 162 8.33 -6.29 -10.50
CA LEU A 162 8.20 -7.45 -9.61
C LEU A 162 7.76 -8.71 -10.35
N ASN A 163 6.77 -8.62 -11.24
CA ASN A 163 6.37 -9.74 -12.07
C ASN A 163 7.49 -10.17 -13.02
N SER A 164 8.35 -9.25 -13.48
CA SER A 164 9.54 -9.58 -14.26
C SER A 164 10.54 -10.41 -13.43
N ILE A 165 10.77 -10.05 -12.17
CA ILE A 165 11.66 -10.78 -11.25
C ILE A 165 11.03 -12.12 -10.85
N ILE A 166 9.74 -12.14 -10.51
CA ILE A 166 8.98 -13.33 -10.12
C ILE A 166 8.89 -14.32 -11.27
N ASN A 167 8.57 -13.88 -12.49
CA ASN A 167 8.50 -14.75 -13.66
C ASN A 167 9.88 -15.34 -14.00
N TYR A 168 10.96 -14.55 -13.86
CA TYR A 168 12.32 -15.06 -14.03
C TYR A 168 12.64 -16.18 -13.03
N VAL A 169 12.29 -15.99 -11.75
CA VAL A 169 12.44 -17.02 -10.70
C VAL A 169 11.58 -18.26 -10.98
N GLN A 170 10.30 -18.07 -11.31
CA GLN A 170 9.33 -19.15 -11.58
C GLN A 170 9.65 -19.98 -12.82
N HIS A 171 10.32 -19.41 -13.82
CA HIS A 171 10.66 -20.12 -15.05
C HIS A 171 12.01 -20.85 -14.97
N HIS A 172 12.86 -20.49 -14.00
CA HIS A 172 14.13 -21.19 -13.74
C HIS A 172 14.00 -22.26 -12.64
N SER A 173 12.85 -22.35 -11.96
CA SER A 173 12.67 -23.26 -10.84
C SER A 173 12.10 -24.62 -11.24
N GLY A 174 13.02 -25.54 -11.53
CA GLY A 174 12.94 -26.89 -10.96
C GLY A 174 13.26 -26.93 -9.46
N GLY A 175 13.28 -25.77 -8.78
CA GLY A 175 13.51 -25.62 -7.33
C GLY A 175 14.93 -25.21 -6.91
N GLN A 176 15.85 -24.92 -7.84
CA GLN A 176 17.20 -24.43 -7.48
C GLN A 176 17.60 -23.26 -8.36
N ILE A 177 17.65 -22.05 -7.78
CA ILE A 177 18.21 -20.86 -8.42
C ILE A 177 19.74 -21.04 -8.40
N PRO A 178 20.42 -21.05 -9.56
CA PRO A 178 21.88 -21.03 -9.60
C PRO A 178 22.45 -19.85 -8.81
N GLU A 179 23.54 -20.04 -8.09
CA GLU A 179 24.13 -19.02 -7.20
C GLU A 179 24.42 -17.68 -7.93
N ALA A 180 24.81 -17.76 -9.21
CA ALA A 180 25.04 -16.59 -10.06
C ALA A 180 23.75 -15.80 -10.41
N ASP A 181 22.60 -16.48 -10.47
CA ASP A 181 21.30 -15.86 -10.76
C ASP A 181 20.68 -15.28 -9.49
N ALA A 182 20.94 -15.90 -8.33
CA ALA A 182 20.51 -15.41 -7.02
C ALA A 182 21.14 -14.05 -6.69
N GLU A 183 22.43 -13.88 -6.95
CA GLU A 183 23.14 -12.62 -6.72
C GLU A 183 22.58 -11.48 -7.58
N TYR A 184 22.21 -11.77 -8.83
CA TYR A 184 21.56 -10.81 -9.74
C TYR A 184 20.15 -10.44 -9.27
N ILE A 185 19.33 -11.41 -8.87
CA ILE A 185 17.97 -11.17 -8.36
C ILE A 185 18.02 -10.32 -7.08
N ILE A 186 18.93 -10.63 -6.16
CA ILE A 186 19.11 -9.87 -4.92
C ILE A 186 19.50 -8.43 -5.22
N ALA A 187 20.42 -8.19 -6.17
CA ALA A 187 20.82 -6.84 -6.57
C ALA A 187 19.65 -6.02 -7.14
N GLN A 188 18.78 -6.63 -7.96
CA GLN A 188 17.60 -5.97 -8.51
C GLN A 188 16.56 -5.64 -7.42
N LEU A 189 16.31 -6.56 -6.50
CA LEU A 189 15.40 -6.32 -5.37
C LEU A 189 15.93 -5.23 -4.43
N GLN A 190 17.25 -5.19 -4.17
CA GLN A 190 17.89 -4.14 -3.39
C GLN A 190 17.81 -2.76 -4.07
N ALA A 191 17.96 -2.70 -5.39
CA ALA A 191 17.78 -1.46 -6.15
C ALA A 191 16.32 -0.97 -6.10
N LEU A 192 15.34 -1.87 -6.17
CA LEU A 192 13.93 -1.55 -6.01
C LEU A 192 13.62 -1.02 -4.60
N ILE A 193 14.13 -1.68 -3.56
CA ILE A 193 14.04 -1.19 -2.16
C ILE A 193 14.59 0.24 -2.05
N ALA A 194 15.78 0.50 -2.61
CA ALA A 194 16.40 1.82 -2.57
C ALA A 194 15.57 2.88 -3.32
N ALA A 195 14.98 2.52 -4.47
CA ALA A 195 14.12 3.43 -5.23
C ALA A 195 12.82 3.76 -4.48
N ILE A 196 12.22 2.76 -3.83
CA ILE A 196 11.05 2.88 -2.95
C ILE A 196 11.39 3.82 -1.78
N GLN A 197 12.45 3.51 -1.02
CA GLN A 197 12.94 4.31 0.12
C GLN A 197 13.27 5.77 -0.24
N ALA A 198 13.73 6.01 -1.48
CA ALA A 198 14.02 7.35 -1.98
C ALA A 198 12.77 8.11 -2.48
N GLY A 199 11.58 7.49 -2.46
CA GLY A 199 10.34 8.10 -2.97
C GLY A 199 10.38 8.38 -4.47
N THR A 200 11.27 7.71 -5.21
CA THR A 200 11.50 7.96 -6.65
C THR A 200 10.60 7.15 -7.57
N VAL A 201 9.88 6.19 -7.00
CA VAL A 201 8.91 5.36 -7.72
C VAL A 201 7.63 6.15 -7.95
N LYS A 202 7.20 6.24 -9.21
CA LYS A 202 5.98 6.98 -9.59
C LYS A 202 4.82 6.01 -9.80
N CYS A 203 3.70 6.28 -9.14
CA CYS A 203 2.40 5.66 -9.45
C CYS A 203 1.73 6.45 -10.59
N GLU A 204 1.11 5.76 -11.55
CA GLU A 204 0.44 6.42 -12.69
C GLU A 204 -1.03 6.71 -12.37
N THR A 205 -1.41 7.98 -12.29
CA THR A 205 -2.82 8.39 -12.20
C THR A 205 -3.61 7.87 -13.40
N GLU A 206 -4.66 7.08 -13.17
CA GLU A 206 -5.66 6.83 -14.20
C GLU A 206 -6.35 8.15 -14.59
N GLY A 207 -6.00 8.73 -15.74
CA GLY A 207 -6.70 9.91 -16.27
C GLY A 207 -5.84 10.84 -17.13
N VAL A 208 -6.11 10.82 -18.43
CA VAL A 208 -5.51 11.68 -19.47
C VAL A 208 -5.72 13.18 -19.19
N SER A 209 -4.65 13.99 -19.21
CA SER A 209 -4.63 15.30 -19.90
C SER A 209 -3.20 15.84 -20.12
N THR A 210 -2.93 16.31 -21.34
CA THR A 210 -1.78 17.14 -21.74
C THR A 210 -2.08 18.62 -21.45
N PRO A 211 -1.18 19.59 -21.75
CA PRO A 211 0.09 19.91 -21.09
C PRO A 211 0.09 21.35 -20.50
N SER A 212 0.96 21.65 -19.53
CA SER A 212 1.44 23.03 -19.38
C SER A 212 2.90 23.09 -18.91
N SER A 213 3.69 23.68 -19.79
CA SER A 213 5.04 24.20 -19.63
C SER A 213 5.49 24.49 -18.20
N GLY A 214 6.56 23.82 -17.78
CA GLY A 214 7.37 24.17 -16.62
C GLY A 214 8.82 23.87 -16.94
N ILE A 215 9.54 24.91 -17.37
CA ILE A 215 10.95 24.88 -17.75
C ILE A 215 11.80 24.42 -16.55
N LEU A 216 12.53 23.32 -16.71
CA LEU A 216 13.81 23.14 -16.02
C LEU A 216 14.88 22.81 -17.07
N THR A 217 15.59 23.87 -17.45
CA THR A 217 16.82 23.82 -18.22
C THR A 217 17.90 23.08 -17.45
N ARG A 218 18.36 21.95 -17.99
CA ARG A 218 19.73 21.48 -17.79
C ARG A 218 20.31 21.07 -19.14
N THR A 219 21.14 21.94 -19.69
CA THR A 219 21.88 21.70 -20.92
C THR A 219 23.14 20.87 -20.67
N VAL A 220 23.40 19.99 -21.65
CA VAL A 220 24.65 19.33 -22.08
C VAL A 220 24.95 17.94 -21.51
N SER A 221 24.55 16.90 -22.26
CA SER A 221 25.45 16.21 -23.21
C SER A 221 24.61 15.42 -24.23
N ALA A 222 24.96 15.53 -25.50
CA ALA A 222 24.30 14.83 -26.60
C ALA A 222 24.74 13.36 -26.60
N GLU A 223 24.06 12.55 -25.81
CA GLU A 223 23.95 11.12 -26.10
C GLU A 223 22.55 10.93 -26.68
N SER A 224 22.50 10.19 -27.80
CA SER A 224 21.26 9.81 -28.47
C SER A 224 20.25 9.30 -27.42
N PRO A 225 18.94 9.55 -27.60
CA PRO A 225 17.90 9.02 -26.74
C PRO A 225 17.87 7.47 -26.81
N GLY A 226 18.83 6.83 -26.17
CA GLY A 226 19.03 5.39 -26.18
C GLY A 226 17.76 4.65 -25.81
N PHE A 227 17.38 3.62 -26.55
CA PHE A 227 16.41 2.64 -26.03
C PHE A 227 17.13 1.53 -25.24
N GLU A 228 16.46 0.96 -24.25
CA GLU A 228 17.01 -0.12 -23.44
C GLU A 228 16.28 -1.44 -23.68
N LEU A 229 16.98 -2.56 -23.44
CA LEU A 229 16.50 -3.92 -23.68
C LEU A 229 16.62 -4.77 -22.42
N TYR A 230 15.50 -5.36 -22.01
CA TYR A 230 15.47 -6.24 -20.84
C TYR A 230 14.55 -7.45 -21.06
N PRO A 231 14.98 -8.67 -20.67
CA PRO A 231 16.33 -9.05 -20.26
C PRO A 231 17.28 -9.27 -21.47
N ASN A 232 18.58 -9.20 -21.24
CA ASN A 232 19.62 -9.58 -22.20
C ASN A 232 20.82 -10.22 -21.46
N PRO A 233 21.11 -11.52 -21.63
CA PRO A 233 20.48 -12.48 -22.55
C PRO A 233 19.01 -12.77 -22.22
N THR A 234 18.25 -13.26 -23.20
CA THR A 234 16.84 -13.66 -23.03
C THR A 234 16.60 -15.09 -23.49
N THR A 235 15.68 -15.79 -22.83
CA THR A 235 15.18 -17.12 -23.23
C THR A 235 13.74 -17.05 -23.80
N GLY A 236 13.14 -15.85 -23.79
CA GLY A 236 11.74 -15.67 -24.13
C GLY A 236 11.43 -14.21 -24.48
N PRO A 237 10.39 -13.61 -23.89
CA PRO A 237 9.99 -12.26 -24.24
C PRO A 237 11.05 -11.23 -23.90
N ILE A 238 11.09 -10.14 -24.66
CA ILE A 238 11.93 -8.98 -24.39
C ILE A 238 11.07 -7.72 -24.32
N THR A 239 11.41 -6.84 -23.38
CA THR A 239 10.83 -5.52 -23.21
C THR A 239 11.79 -4.48 -23.77
N LEU A 240 11.24 -3.57 -24.56
CA LEU A 240 11.93 -2.39 -25.07
C LEU A 240 11.46 -1.19 -24.27
N ASP A 241 12.37 -0.48 -23.62
CA ASP A 241 12.08 0.86 -23.08
C ASP A 241 12.29 1.90 -24.17
N LEU A 242 11.20 2.57 -24.55
CA LEU A 242 11.13 3.57 -25.61
C LEU A 242 10.60 4.91 -25.10
N GLN A 243 10.81 5.24 -23.82
CA GLN A 243 10.34 6.50 -23.22
C GLN A 243 10.77 7.74 -24.00
N ASN A 244 11.98 7.72 -24.58
CA ASN A 244 12.49 8.85 -25.36
C ASN A 244 11.94 8.94 -26.79
N TYR A 245 11.13 7.97 -27.22
CA TYR A 245 10.59 7.85 -28.59
C TYR A 245 9.08 8.13 -28.68
N GLN A 246 8.45 8.55 -27.59
CA GLN A 246 7.01 8.80 -27.54
C GLN A 246 6.56 9.83 -28.59
N GLU A 247 5.39 9.57 -29.17
CA GLU A 247 4.76 10.39 -30.22
C GLU A 247 5.53 10.51 -31.53
N GLN A 248 6.65 9.80 -31.67
CA GLN A 248 7.42 9.75 -32.91
C GLN A 248 6.95 8.59 -33.80
N LYS A 249 7.09 8.74 -35.12
CA LYS A 249 6.94 7.62 -36.04
C LYS A 249 8.16 6.70 -35.89
N VAL A 250 7.95 5.50 -35.36
CA VAL A 250 8.99 4.48 -35.15
C VAL A 250 8.81 3.29 -36.09
N SER A 251 9.91 2.65 -36.44
CA SER A 251 9.98 1.36 -37.11
C SER A 251 10.89 0.43 -36.31
N ILE A 252 10.37 -0.71 -35.89
CA ILE A 252 11.12 -1.68 -35.07
C ILE A 252 11.34 -2.96 -35.88
N THR A 253 12.60 -3.32 -36.11
CA THR A 253 12.99 -4.51 -36.87
C THR A 253 13.98 -5.37 -36.10
N LEU A 254 13.89 -6.68 -36.30
CA LEU A 254 14.80 -7.65 -35.71
C LEU A 254 15.61 -8.35 -36.79
N HIS A 255 16.93 -8.37 -36.64
CA HIS A 255 17.86 -9.03 -37.55
C HIS A 255 18.64 -10.12 -36.81
N ASN A 256 18.93 -11.23 -37.50
CA ASN A 256 19.86 -12.25 -37.00
C ASN A 256 21.33 -11.81 -37.21
N ALA A 257 22.28 -12.62 -36.71
CA ALA A 257 23.71 -12.39 -36.87
C ALA A 257 24.21 -12.30 -38.33
N PHE A 258 23.45 -12.81 -39.29
CA PHE A 258 23.75 -12.73 -40.73
C PHE A 258 23.13 -11.48 -41.39
N GLY A 259 22.51 -10.59 -40.61
CA GLY A 259 21.84 -9.38 -41.08
C GLY A 259 20.47 -9.61 -41.72
N GLN A 260 19.99 -10.85 -41.78
CA GLN A 260 18.67 -11.16 -42.32
C GLN A 260 17.61 -10.67 -41.34
N GLN A 261 16.62 -9.93 -41.85
CA GLN A 261 15.46 -9.53 -41.06
C GLN A 261 14.62 -10.77 -40.78
N VAL A 262 14.49 -11.13 -39.50
CA VAL A 262 13.76 -12.31 -39.05
C VAL A 262 12.37 -11.97 -38.52
N PHE A 263 12.11 -10.69 -38.24
CA PHE A 263 10.84 -10.23 -37.69
C PHE A 263 10.60 -8.73 -37.92
N PHE A 264 9.33 -8.33 -38.03
CA PHE A 264 8.84 -6.96 -38.20
C PHE A 264 7.65 -6.77 -37.27
N GLN A 265 7.77 -5.94 -36.22
CA GLN A 265 6.65 -5.80 -35.28
C GLN A 265 5.83 -4.53 -35.47
N MET A 266 6.37 -3.41 -35.94
CA MET A 266 5.55 -2.21 -36.00
C MET A 266 6.16 -1.11 -36.86
N GLU A 267 5.31 -0.44 -37.63
CA GLU A 267 5.56 0.89 -38.18
C GLU A 267 4.36 1.77 -37.81
N GLY A 268 4.61 2.85 -37.07
CA GLY A 268 3.52 3.69 -36.58
C GLY A 268 3.99 4.76 -35.61
N ILE A 269 3.06 5.59 -35.15
CA ILE A 269 3.33 6.56 -34.09
C ILE A 269 3.36 5.81 -32.77
N LEU A 270 4.46 5.88 -32.04
CA LEU A 270 4.59 5.25 -30.73
C LEU A 270 3.71 5.99 -29.71
N LYS A 271 2.83 5.26 -29.03
CA LYS A 271 1.88 5.80 -28.04
C LYS A 271 2.06 5.22 -26.63
N VAL A 272 2.99 4.27 -26.48
CA VAL A 272 3.26 3.57 -25.22
C VAL A 272 4.76 3.62 -24.91
N PRO A 273 5.14 3.80 -23.63
CA PRO A 273 6.53 3.97 -23.20
C PRO A 273 7.38 2.71 -23.40
N SER A 274 6.76 1.54 -23.45
CA SER A 274 7.45 0.27 -23.64
C SER A 274 6.69 -0.68 -24.56
N ILE A 275 7.42 -1.59 -25.21
CA ILE A 275 6.84 -2.62 -26.06
C ILE A 275 7.37 -3.99 -25.64
N TYR A 276 6.45 -4.94 -25.55
CA TYR A 276 6.76 -6.35 -25.30
C TYR A 276 6.83 -7.14 -26.62
N LEU A 277 7.96 -7.79 -26.87
CA LEU A 277 8.14 -8.71 -28.00
C LEU A 277 8.22 -10.14 -27.48
N ASN A 278 7.23 -10.96 -27.82
CA ASN A 278 7.27 -12.39 -27.52
C ASN A 278 8.10 -13.15 -28.57
N LEU A 279 9.36 -13.46 -28.25
CA LEU A 279 10.27 -14.17 -29.16
C LEU A 279 10.10 -15.70 -29.11
N THR A 280 9.33 -16.21 -28.14
CA THR A 280 9.14 -17.65 -27.95
C THR A 280 8.31 -18.24 -29.08
N GLU A 281 7.25 -17.53 -29.50
CA GLU A 281 6.35 -17.92 -30.60
C GLU A 281 7.03 -17.88 -31.98
N GLN A 282 8.11 -17.10 -32.14
CA GLN A 282 8.76 -16.86 -33.43
C GLN A 282 9.72 -17.98 -33.88
N SER A 283 9.83 -19.09 -33.13
CA SER A 283 10.73 -20.23 -33.44
C SER A 283 12.17 -19.84 -33.79
N LEU A 284 12.67 -18.74 -33.20
CA LEU A 284 14.01 -18.22 -33.47
C LEU A 284 15.08 -19.12 -32.83
N PRO A 285 16.13 -19.53 -33.55
CA PRO A 285 17.21 -20.34 -33.01
C PRO A 285 18.08 -19.56 -32.01
N ASN A 286 18.79 -20.28 -31.14
CA ASN A 286 19.77 -19.68 -30.23
C ASN A 286 20.84 -18.93 -31.03
N GLY A 287 21.17 -17.71 -30.60
CA GLY A 287 22.12 -16.88 -31.31
C GLY A 287 22.08 -15.42 -30.94
N VAL A 288 22.90 -14.64 -31.63
CA VAL A 288 22.97 -13.18 -31.49
C VAL A 288 21.97 -12.53 -32.43
N TYR A 289 21.20 -11.60 -31.89
CA TYR A 289 20.20 -10.82 -32.61
C TYR A 289 20.43 -9.32 -32.42
N PHE A 290 19.99 -8.55 -33.41
CA PHE A 290 20.11 -7.10 -33.44
C PHE A 290 18.73 -6.50 -33.60
N LEU A 291 18.28 -5.78 -32.56
CA LEU A 291 17.05 -5.02 -32.62
C LEU A 291 17.36 -3.60 -33.07
N SER A 292 16.69 -3.15 -34.12
CA SER A 292 16.82 -1.80 -34.66
C SER A 292 15.55 -1.00 -34.40
N VAL A 293 15.69 0.18 -33.81
CA VAL A 293 14.63 1.17 -33.68
C VAL A 293 14.99 2.34 -34.58
N ARG A 294 14.11 2.70 -35.50
CA ARG A 294 14.33 3.79 -36.45
C ARG A 294 13.25 4.84 -36.33
N THR A 295 13.67 6.11 -36.26
CA THR A 295 12.81 7.30 -36.35
C THR A 295 13.11 8.08 -37.63
N ALA A 296 12.49 9.27 -37.78
CA ALA A 296 12.73 10.16 -38.90
C ALA A 296 14.17 10.71 -38.96
N GLY A 297 14.86 10.82 -37.82
CA GLY A 297 16.21 11.40 -37.72
C GLY A 297 17.31 10.41 -37.36
N GLU A 298 16.97 9.30 -36.70
CA GLU A 298 17.96 8.45 -36.05
C GLU A 298 17.64 6.96 -36.22
N ARG A 299 18.70 6.14 -36.18
CA ARG A 299 18.58 4.67 -36.13
C ARG A 299 19.49 4.19 -35.01
N GLU A 300 18.89 3.54 -34.04
CA GLU A 300 19.60 2.85 -32.98
C GLU A 300 19.52 1.35 -33.17
N VAL A 301 20.59 0.67 -32.76
CA VAL A 301 20.69 -0.78 -32.83
C VAL A 301 21.24 -1.28 -31.51
N LYS A 302 20.56 -2.25 -30.91
CA LYS A 302 21.02 -2.94 -29.70
C LYS A 302 21.15 -4.44 -30.00
N GLN A 303 22.24 -5.01 -29.52
CA GLN A 303 22.53 -6.43 -29.63
C GLN A 303 21.97 -7.16 -28.41
N PHE A 304 21.34 -8.31 -28.61
CA PHE A 304 20.99 -9.23 -27.54
C PHE A 304 21.26 -10.69 -27.91
N VAL A 305 21.37 -11.54 -26.89
CA VAL A 305 21.57 -12.98 -27.06
C VAL A 305 20.26 -13.69 -26.74
N LEU A 306 19.78 -14.51 -27.68
CA LEU A 306 18.67 -15.44 -27.45
C LEU A 306 19.26 -16.81 -27.12
N ALA A 307 18.97 -17.32 -25.94
CA ALA A 307 19.44 -18.61 -25.45
C ALA A 307 18.24 -19.40 -24.90
N ARG A 308 17.65 -20.28 -25.70
CA ARG A 308 16.65 -21.27 -25.24
C ARG A 308 17.33 -22.47 -24.60
#